data_AF-A0A6C2YQX2-F1
#
_entry.id   AF-A0A6C2YQX2-F1
#
_cell.length_a   1.000
_cell.length_b   1.000
_cell.length_c   1.000
_cell.angle_alpha   90.00
_cell.angle_beta   90.00
_cell.angle_gamma   90.00
#
_symmetry.space_group_name_H-M   'P 1'
#
loop_
_entity.id
_entity.type
_entity.pdbx_description
1 polymer ?
#
loop_
_entity_poly.entity_id
_entity_poly.type
_entity_poly.pdbx_seq_one_letter_code
_entity_poly.pdbx_strand_id
1 'polypeptide(L)'
;MSQPRPNDEFQFADDDAGMVEAELDESMRSRLMRTSVFTFWQMPEEEVALLDFLDSTGAVVAYPAHWVKTLEEASPCPVRSYLAEHNPDQVDLGLGTHDADVTIESQEKGREQFFYVTSMQSCLIGYSRPRFRSCNQLGQSNLAAYLDVCKESVLHAKPDWFQSWVKQVFSWAKKRAKKKHVLRGFGYPATPLVLKAIEEKHIEAVL
;
A
#
# COMPACT_ATOMS: atom_id res chain seq x y z
N MET A 1 -34.02 13.64 -56.58
CA MET A 1 -33.94 15.03 -56.06
C MET A 1 -34.92 15.16 -54.91
N SER A 2 -34.44 15.09 -53.67
CA SER A 2 -35.19 15.49 -52.46
C SER A 2 -34.19 16.05 -51.47
N GLN A 3 -34.44 17.29 -51.02
CA GLN A 3 -33.56 18.11 -50.20
C GLN A 3 -33.54 17.65 -48.73
N PRO A 4 -32.46 17.92 -47.99
CA PRO A 4 -32.46 17.84 -46.52
C PRO A 4 -33.19 19.03 -45.89
N ARG A 5 -33.87 18.78 -44.77
CA ARG A 5 -34.54 19.78 -43.91
C ARG A 5 -33.60 20.27 -42.78
N PRO A 6 -33.90 21.42 -42.16
CA PRO A 6 -32.92 22.30 -41.54
C PRO A 6 -32.54 21.91 -40.11
N ASN A 7 -31.41 22.46 -39.66
CA ASN A 7 -30.89 22.45 -38.30
C ASN A 7 -31.93 22.99 -37.31
N ASP A 8 -32.33 22.15 -36.34
CA ASP A 8 -32.88 22.63 -35.08
C ASP A 8 -31.71 23.02 -34.16
N GLU A 9 -31.51 24.33 -34.02
CA GLU A 9 -30.65 24.92 -33.00
C GLU A 9 -31.25 24.66 -31.61
N PHE A 10 -30.67 23.72 -30.88
CA PHE A 10 -30.87 23.60 -29.44
C PHE A 10 -30.13 24.75 -28.75
N GLN A 11 -30.87 25.78 -28.35
CA GLN A 11 -30.40 26.76 -27.37
C GLN A 11 -30.36 26.08 -26.00
N PHE A 12 -29.15 25.80 -25.51
CA PHE A 12 -28.94 25.49 -24.10
C PHE A 12 -29.14 26.79 -23.32
N ALA A 13 -30.15 26.81 -22.44
CA ALA A 13 -30.26 27.81 -21.41
C ALA A 13 -29.08 27.62 -20.44
N ASP A 14 -28.24 28.65 -20.34
CA ASP A 14 -27.26 28.84 -19.27
C ASP A 14 -28.01 29.12 -17.96
N ASP A 15 -28.59 28.07 -17.36
CA ASP A 15 -29.16 28.13 -16.02
C ASP A 15 -28.11 27.68 -14.99
N ASP A 16 -27.52 28.68 -14.33
CA ASP A 16 -27.25 28.68 -12.88
C ASP A 16 -26.48 27.48 -12.28
N ALA A 17 -25.36 27.10 -12.88
CA ALA A 17 -24.31 26.29 -12.21
C ALA A 17 -23.31 27.17 -11.42
N GLY A 18 -23.69 28.39 -11.04
CA GLY A 18 -22.93 29.26 -10.16
C GLY A 18 -23.30 29.00 -8.70
N MET A 19 -22.32 28.63 -7.88
CA MET A 19 -22.36 28.59 -6.41
C MET A 19 -22.66 27.25 -5.71
N VAL A 20 -21.88 26.20 -5.99
CA VAL A 20 -21.62 25.16 -4.97
C VAL A 20 -20.11 24.82 -4.82
N GLU A 21 -19.22 25.29 -5.69
CA GLU A 21 -17.79 24.88 -5.66
C GLU A 21 -16.85 25.77 -4.82
N ALA A 22 -17.32 26.92 -4.29
CA ALA A 22 -16.43 27.95 -3.74
C ALA A 22 -16.18 27.90 -2.22
N GLU A 23 -16.83 27.01 -1.46
CA GLU A 23 -16.61 26.87 -0.01
C GLU A 23 -16.27 25.42 0.41
N LEU A 24 -15.58 24.67 -0.47
CA LEU A 24 -14.75 23.56 -0.02
C LEU A 24 -13.55 24.16 0.73
N ASP A 25 -13.82 24.47 1.99
CA ASP A 25 -12.96 25.03 3.02
C ASP A 25 -11.48 24.66 2.80
N GLU A 26 -10.65 25.68 2.69
CA GLU A 26 -9.20 25.56 2.58
C GLU A 26 -8.61 24.79 3.79
N SER A 27 -9.34 24.74 4.91
CA SER A 27 -9.05 23.88 6.07
C SER A 27 -9.27 22.38 5.80
N MET A 28 -10.20 22.01 4.90
CA MET A 28 -10.37 20.63 4.42
C MET A 28 -9.29 20.23 3.42
N ARG A 29 -8.82 21.17 2.57
CA ARG A 29 -7.68 20.93 1.66
C ARG A 29 -6.35 20.80 2.39
N SER A 30 -6.23 21.33 3.61
CA SER A 30 -4.98 21.37 4.39
C SER A 30 -4.71 20.10 5.22
N ARG A 31 -5.67 19.18 5.40
CA ARG A 31 -5.41 17.93 6.12
C ARG A 31 -5.10 16.82 5.13
N LEU A 32 -3.85 16.76 4.70
CA LEU A 32 -3.33 15.58 4.00
C LEU A 32 -3.48 14.37 4.95
N MET A 33 -4.07 13.30 4.43
CA MET A 33 -4.18 12.02 5.14
C MET A 33 -2.79 11.62 5.64
N ARG A 34 -2.65 11.36 6.95
CA ARG A 34 -1.36 10.95 7.50
C ARG A 34 -1.01 9.58 6.95
N THR A 35 0.13 9.49 6.29
CA THR A 35 0.71 8.23 5.83
C THR A 35 2.09 8.02 6.43
N SER A 36 2.45 6.77 6.64
CA SER A 36 3.81 6.36 6.94
C SER A 36 4.31 5.51 5.80
N VAL A 37 5.42 5.93 5.18
CA VAL A 37 6.07 5.19 4.10
C VAL A 37 7.55 5.01 4.45
N PHE A 38 8.08 3.80 4.24
CA PHE A 38 9.49 3.50 4.42
C PHE A 38 9.98 2.56 3.32
N THR A 39 10.82 3.11 2.43
CA THR A 39 11.51 2.36 1.39
C THR A 39 12.92 2.03 1.84
N PHE A 40 13.33 0.77 1.72
CA PHE A 40 14.66 0.32 2.08
C PHE A 40 15.13 -0.81 1.17
N TRP A 41 16.45 -0.95 1.04
CA TRP A 41 17.06 -2.10 0.39
C TRP A 41 17.25 -3.21 1.39
N GLN A 42 16.97 -4.45 0.97
CA GLN A 42 17.21 -5.65 1.77
C GLN A 42 17.68 -6.84 0.93
N MET A 43 18.30 -7.81 1.60
CA MET A 43 18.66 -9.13 1.06
C MET A 43 17.54 -10.16 1.33
N PRO A 44 17.50 -11.32 0.62
CA PRO A 44 16.49 -12.36 0.84
C PRO A 44 16.37 -12.83 2.29
N GLU A 45 17.48 -12.98 3.00
CA GLU A 45 17.51 -13.45 4.39
C GLU A 45 16.90 -12.43 5.36
N GLU A 46 16.81 -11.16 4.96
CA GLU A 46 16.24 -10.10 5.77
C GLU A 46 14.71 -10.06 5.69
N GLU A 47 14.12 -10.54 4.59
CA GLU A 47 12.67 -10.77 4.50
C GLU A 47 12.25 -11.82 5.53
N VAL A 48 13.01 -12.92 5.69
CA VAL A 48 12.75 -13.92 6.73
C VAL A 48 12.74 -13.28 8.11
N ALA A 49 13.73 -12.43 8.40
CA ALA A 49 13.80 -11.77 9.70
C ALA A 49 12.71 -10.71 9.92
N LEU A 50 12.17 -10.10 8.85
CA LEU A 50 10.98 -9.25 8.93
C LEU A 50 9.75 -10.09 9.29
N LEU A 51 9.57 -11.25 8.64
CA LEU A 51 8.46 -12.16 8.94
C LEU A 51 8.55 -12.70 10.37
N ASP A 52 9.74 -13.10 10.84
CA ASP A 52 9.95 -13.53 12.23
C ASP A 52 9.60 -12.43 13.23
N PHE A 53 9.96 -11.19 12.91
CA PHE A 53 9.60 -10.05 13.73
C PHE A 53 8.09 -9.78 13.71
N LEU A 54 7.43 -9.85 12.56
CA LEU A 54 5.99 -9.69 12.45
C LEU A 54 5.25 -10.74 13.31
N ASP A 55 5.67 -12.00 13.25
CA ASP A 55 5.13 -13.09 14.10
C ASP A 55 5.28 -12.78 15.61
N SER A 56 6.32 -12.02 16.00
CA SER A 56 6.52 -11.58 17.40
C SER A 56 5.59 -10.43 17.83
N THR A 57 4.91 -9.76 16.90
CA THR A 57 3.99 -8.66 17.19
C THR A 57 2.54 -9.11 17.40
N GLY A 58 2.24 -10.37 17.11
CA GLY A 58 0.91 -10.96 17.21
C GLY A 58 0.65 -11.95 16.08
N ALA A 59 -0.58 -12.47 16.00
CA ALA A 59 -1.01 -13.30 14.89
C ALA A 59 -1.21 -12.42 13.63
N VAL A 60 -0.14 -12.22 12.86
CA VAL A 60 -0.20 -11.42 11.62
C VAL A 60 -0.81 -12.27 10.50
N VAL A 61 -1.74 -11.66 9.77
CA VAL A 61 -2.42 -12.26 8.61
C VAL A 61 -2.12 -11.43 7.36
N ALA A 62 -2.17 -12.09 6.21
CA ALA A 62 -2.02 -11.50 4.89
C ALA A 62 -3.37 -11.37 4.19
N TYR A 63 -3.52 -10.27 3.47
CA TYR A 63 -4.61 -9.97 2.55
C TYR A 63 -4.03 -9.73 1.15
N PRO A 64 -4.77 -10.08 0.08
CA PRO A 64 -4.35 -9.76 -1.27
C PRO A 64 -4.34 -8.25 -1.50
N ALA A 65 -3.21 -7.73 -2.01
CA ALA A 65 -3.09 -6.34 -2.46
C ALA A 65 -3.51 -6.16 -3.93
N HIS A 66 -4.41 -7.01 -4.42
CA HIS A 66 -4.93 -7.01 -5.79
C HIS A 66 -6.40 -7.46 -5.80
N TRP A 67 -7.04 -7.31 -6.96
CA TRP A 67 -8.43 -7.69 -7.14
C TRP A 67 -8.55 -9.20 -7.31
N VAL A 68 -9.46 -9.82 -6.57
CA VAL A 68 -9.73 -11.26 -6.58
C VAL A 68 -11.14 -11.55 -7.06
N LYS A 69 -11.43 -12.79 -7.46
CA LYS A 69 -12.72 -13.16 -8.08
C LYS A 69 -13.75 -13.62 -7.05
N THR A 70 -13.31 -14.05 -5.88
CA THR A 70 -14.21 -14.52 -4.82
C THR A 70 -13.92 -13.83 -3.50
N LEU A 71 -14.92 -13.78 -2.63
CA LEU A 71 -14.75 -13.25 -1.28
C LEU A 71 -13.82 -14.13 -0.42
N GLU A 72 -13.81 -15.44 -0.67
CA GLU A 72 -12.91 -16.38 0.01
C GLU A 72 -11.44 -16.09 -0.32
N GLU A 73 -11.11 -15.77 -1.57
CA GLU A 73 -9.76 -15.32 -1.97
C GLU A 73 -9.32 -14.01 -1.31
N ALA A 74 -10.28 -13.17 -0.86
CA ALA A 74 -10.00 -11.95 -0.12
C ALA A 74 -9.86 -12.16 1.39
N SER A 75 -10.09 -13.38 1.88
CA SER A 75 -10.07 -13.69 3.31
C SER A 75 -8.64 -13.74 3.86
N PRO A 76 -8.44 -13.35 5.13
CA PRO A 76 -7.12 -13.38 5.73
C PRO A 76 -6.60 -14.81 5.85
N CYS A 77 -5.30 -14.99 5.63
CA CYS A 77 -4.61 -16.22 5.98
C CYS A 77 -3.23 -15.94 6.60
N PRO A 78 -2.57 -16.91 7.24
CA PRO A 78 -1.24 -16.70 7.83
C PRO A 78 -0.25 -16.21 6.78
N VAL A 79 0.53 -15.17 7.11
CA VAL A 79 1.41 -14.48 6.14
C VAL A 79 2.34 -15.45 5.42
N ARG A 80 2.98 -16.37 6.16
CA ARG A 80 3.92 -17.33 5.55
C ARG A 80 3.24 -18.28 4.58
N SER A 81 2.03 -18.73 4.89
CA SER A 81 1.24 -19.57 4.00
C SER A 81 0.90 -18.81 2.72
N TYR A 82 0.40 -17.57 2.85
CA TYR A 82 0.07 -16.72 1.72
C TYR A 82 1.28 -16.48 0.79
N LEU A 83 2.43 -16.14 1.37
CA LEU A 83 3.65 -15.87 0.60
C LEU A 83 4.20 -17.13 -0.08
N ALA A 84 4.11 -18.30 0.56
CA ALA A 84 4.56 -19.56 -0.02
C ALA A 84 3.66 -20.02 -1.18
N GLU A 85 2.35 -19.82 -1.06
CA GLU A 85 1.37 -20.24 -2.06
C GLU A 85 1.34 -19.31 -3.29
N HIS A 86 1.28 -17.99 -3.06
CA HIS A 86 1.03 -17.03 -4.13
C HIS A 86 2.29 -16.29 -4.60
N ASN A 87 3.35 -16.26 -3.79
CA ASN A 87 4.57 -15.48 -4.01
C ASN A 87 4.32 -14.07 -4.62
N PRO A 88 3.52 -13.22 -3.96
CA PRO A 88 3.10 -11.94 -4.50
C PRO A 88 4.21 -10.87 -4.41
N ASP A 89 4.13 -9.84 -5.25
CA ASP A 89 4.98 -8.64 -5.14
C ASP A 89 4.50 -7.65 -4.08
N GLN A 90 3.24 -7.75 -3.70
CA GLN A 90 2.63 -6.88 -2.71
C GLN A 90 1.63 -7.68 -1.89
N VAL A 91 1.63 -7.43 -0.60
CA VAL A 91 0.71 -8.02 0.37
C VAL A 91 0.30 -6.96 1.37
N ASP A 92 -0.96 -6.98 1.78
CA ASP A 92 -1.42 -6.16 2.89
C ASP A 92 -1.41 -6.99 4.17
N LEU A 93 -0.83 -6.45 5.24
CA LEU A 93 -0.61 -7.12 6.51
C LEU A 93 -1.55 -6.56 7.56
N GLY A 94 -2.26 -7.44 8.28
CA GLY A 94 -3.13 -7.08 9.39
C GLY A 94 -2.85 -7.91 10.64
N LEU A 95 -3.39 -7.50 11.79
CA LEU A 95 -3.45 -8.33 12.98
C LEU A 95 -4.74 -9.15 12.96
N GLY A 96 -4.64 -10.47 13.05
CA GLY A 96 -5.79 -11.38 13.01
C GLY A 96 -6.79 -11.18 14.15
N THR A 97 -6.36 -10.59 15.28
CA THR A 97 -7.27 -10.18 16.37
C THR A 97 -8.14 -8.96 16.03
N HIS A 98 -7.90 -8.34 14.87
CA HIS A 98 -8.56 -7.14 14.35
C HIS A 98 -9.03 -7.32 12.90
N ASP A 99 -9.36 -8.55 12.51
CA ASP A 99 -9.89 -8.87 11.17
C ASP A 99 -11.20 -8.12 10.86
N ALA A 100 -12.03 -7.91 11.87
CA ALA A 100 -13.26 -7.11 11.79
C ALA A 100 -13.03 -5.64 11.41
N ASP A 101 -11.81 -5.11 11.56
CA ASP A 101 -11.44 -3.75 11.15
C ASP A 101 -10.99 -3.67 9.68
N VAL A 102 -11.07 -4.77 8.93
CA VAL A 102 -10.73 -4.84 7.51
C VAL A 102 -11.98 -4.76 6.64
N THR A 103 -11.96 -3.83 5.70
CA THR A 103 -13.05 -3.62 4.75
C THR A 103 -12.70 -4.27 3.41
N ILE A 104 -13.59 -5.14 2.96
CA ILE A 104 -13.54 -5.76 1.64
C ILE A 104 -14.68 -5.15 0.82
N GLU A 105 -14.34 -4.52 -0.30
CA GLU A 105 -15.30 -3.94 -1.22
C GLU A 105 -15.44 -4.84 -2.45
N SER A 106 -16.59 -4.76 -3.12
CA SER A 106 -16.81 -5.43 -4.40
C SER A 106 -17.06 -4.43 -5.51
N GLN A 107 -16.51 -4.69 -6.69
CA GLN A 107 -16.72 -3.86 -7.87
C GLN A 107 -17.04 -4.72 -9.08
N GLU A 108 -18.08 -4.34 -9.81
CA GLU A 108 -18.42 -4.96 -11.08
C GLU A 108 -17.57 -4.34 -12.20
N LYS A 109 -16.95 -5.20 -13.01
CA LYS A 109 -16.19 -4.79 -14.19
C LYS A 109 -16.63 -5.62 -15.38
N GLY A 110 -17.51 -5.05 -16.20
CA GLY A 110 -18.13 -5.76 -17.32
C GLY A 110 -19.23 -6.70 -16.84
N ARG A 111 -19.01 -8.01 -16.90
CA ARG A 111 -19.94 -9.04 -16.39
C ARG A 111 -19.36 -9.85 -15.23
N GLU A 112 -18.17 -9.48 -14.76
CA GLU A 112 -17.49 -10.15 -13.67
C GLU A 112 -17.52 -9.25 -12.43
N GLN A 113 -17.76 -9.86 -11.27
CA GLN A 113 -17.62 -9.21 -9.97
C GLN A 113 -16.23 -9.51 -9.43
N PHE A 114 -15.58 -8.46 -8.91
CA PHE A 114 -14.28 -8.57 -8.25
C PHE A 114 -14.39 -8.05 -6.83
N PHE A 115 -13.48 -8.52 -5.98
CA PHE A 115 -13.36 -8.10 -4.59
C PHE A 115 -11.95 -7.56 -4.36
N TYR A 116 -11.83 -6.57 -3.47
CA TYR A 116 -10.53 -6.06 -3.06
C TYR A 116 -10.58 -5.55 -1.62
N VAL A 117 -9.42 -5.57 -0.97
CA VAL A 117 -9.25 -5.02 0.37
C VAL A 117 -8.85 -3.55 0.26
N THR A 118 -9.56 -2.67 0.96
CA THR A 118 -9.28 -1.22 0.92
C THR A 118 -8.32 -0.85 2.04
N SER A 119 -7.02 -0.74 1.74
CA SER A 119 -5.99 -0.40 2.73
C SER A 119 -6.19 1.00 3.33
N MET A 120 -6.82 1.93 2.61
CA MET A 120 -7.15 3.26 3.13
C MET A 120 -8.21 3.22 4.24
N GLN A 121 -9.22 2.37 4.10
CA GLN A 121 -10.26 2.24 5.13
C GLN A 121 -9.86 1.26 6.24
N SER A 122 -9.03 0.26 5.93
CA SER A 122 -8.66 -0.84 6.83
C SER A 122 -7.42 -0.56 7.67
N CYS A 123 -7.27 -1.24 8.82
CA CYS A 123 -6.07 -1.14 9.66
C CYS A 123 -4.95 -2.09 9.16
N LEU A 124 -4.37 -1.77 7.99
CA LEU A 124 -3.40 -2.61 7.29
C LEU A 124 -2.07 -1.90 7.01
N ILE A 125 -0.99 -2.67 7.00
CA ILE A 125 0.34 -2.25 6.52
C ILE A 125 0.56 -2.90 5.15
N GLY A 126 0.64 -2.09 4.10
CA GLY A 126 1.08 -2.56 2.79
C GLY A 126 2.57 -2.88 2.81
N TYR A 127 2.95 -4.03 2.27
CA TYR A 127 4.32 -4.46 2.11
C TYR A 127 4.59 -4.83 0.65
N SER A 128 5.36 -3.99 -0.04
CA SER A 128 5.89 -4.31 -1.36
C SER A 128 7.18 -5.09 -1.21
N ARG A 129 7.13 -6.33 -1.69
CA ARG A 129 8.20 -7.31 -1.69
C ARG A 129 9.12 -7.11 -2.89
N PRO A 130 10.43 -7.29 -2.70
CA PRO A 130 11.35 -7.32 -3.82
C PRO A 130 11.29 -8.68 -4.53
N ARG A 131 11.36 -8.67 -5.86
CA ARG A 131 11.69 -9.88 -6.63
C ARG A 131 13.20 -10.07 -6.70
N PHE A 132 13.73 -10.96 -5.88
CA PHE A 132 15.12 -11.39 -5.98
C PHE A 132 15.28 -12.32 -7.20
N ARG A 133 15.72 -11.81 -8.36
CA ARG A 133 15.89 -12.69 -9.55
C ARG A 133 17.14 -13.57 -9.45
N SER A 134 18.04 -13.30 -8.50
CA SER A 134 19.13 -14.20 -8.09
C SER A 134 19.58 -13.93 -6.65
N CYS A 135 20.33 -14.86 -6.06
CA CYS A 135 20.88 -14.77 -4.69
C CYS A 135 21.88 -13.61 -4.48
N ASN A 136 22.26 -12.91 -5.56
CA ASN A 136 23.17 -11.77 -5.53
C ASN A 136 22.47 -10.46 -5.91
N GLN A 137 21.14 -10.42 -5.93
CA GLN A 137 20.41 -9.21 -6.30
C GLN A 137 19.79 -8.53 -5.10
N LEU A 138 20.01 -7.22 -5.05
CA LEU A 138 19.43 -6.34 -4.06
C LEU A 138 17.97 -6.09 -4.40
N GLY A 139 17.11 -6.16 -3.39
CA GLY A 139 15.70 -5.90 -3.52
C GLY A 139 15.32 -4.59 -2.85
N GLN A 140 14.60 -3.71 -3.56
CA GLN A 140 13.93 -2.59 -2.90
C GLN A 140 12.59 -3.05 -2.32
N SER A 141 12.35 -2.73 -1.06
CA SER A 141 11.12 -3.03 -0.35
C SER A 141 10.45 -1.75 0.13
N ASN A 142 9.13 -1.78 0.27
CA ASN A 142 8.36 -0.65 0.76
C ASN A 142 7.38 -1.11 1.85
N LEU A 143 7.35 -0.38 2.95
CA LEU A 143 6.28 -0.46 3.95
C LEU A 143 5.44 0.82 3.86
N ALA A 144 4.13 0.68 3.76
CA ALA A 144 3.19 1.79 3.70
C ALA A 144 2.00 1.56 4.64
N ALA A 145 1.53 2.61 5.32
CA ALA A 145 0.34 2.56 6.14
C ALA A 145 -0.39 3.90 6.11
N TYR A 146 -1.71 3.87 5.96
CA TYR A 146 -2.59 5.02 6.17
C TYR A 146 -2.92 5.09 7.66
N LEU A 147 -2.65 6.22 8.31
CA LEU A 147 -2.90 6.43 9.75
C LEU A 147 -4.22 7.11 10.04
N ASP A 148 -4.87 7.63 8.99
CA ASP A 148 -6.20 8.22 9.05
C ASP A 148 -7.13 7.49 8.07
N VAL A 149 -8.43 7.60 8.31
CA VAL A 149 -9.52 7.18 7.41
C VAL A 149 -10.42 8.38 7.14
N CYS A 150 -10.85 8.54 5.88
CA CYS A 150 -11.83 9.56 5.52
C CYS A 150 -13.24 8.97 5.66
N LYS A 151 -14.08 9.55 6.53
CA LYS A 151 -15.50 9.20 6.70
C LYS A 151 -16.30 10.48 6.60
N GLU A 152 -17.30 10.52 5.72
CA GLU A 152 -18.18 11.69 5.56
C GLU A 152 -17.39 13.00 5.33
N SER A 153 -16.32 12.92 4.51
CA SER A 153 -15.39 14.02 4.24
C SER A 153 -14.58 14.51 5.45
N VAL A 154 -14.65 13.84 6.60
CA VAL A 154 -13.84 14.12 7.79
C VAL A 154 -12.74 13.07 7.93
N LEU A 155 -11.53 13.52 8.21
CA LEU A 155 -10.41 12.63 8.54
C LEU A 155 -10.46 12.24 10.02
N HIS A 156 -10.50 10.93 10.26
CA HIS A 156 -10.42 10.33 11.58
C HIS A 156 -9.11 9.56 11.71
N ALA A 157 -8.41 9.72 12.82
CA ALA A 157 -7.28 8.85 13.13
C ALA A 157 -7.76 7.39 13.24
N LYS A 158 -6.97 6.45 12.72
CA LYS A 158 -7.19 5.03 12.98
C LYS A 158 -6.93 4.71 14.46
N PRO A 159 -7.45 3.59 14.99
CA PRO A 159 -7.30 3.24 16.41
C PRO A 159 -5.85 3.26 16.91
N ASP A 160 -5.65 3.59 18.18
CA ASP A 160 -4.32 3.71 18.80
C ASP A 160 -3.50 2.42 18.76
N TRP A 161 -4.16 1.26 18.85
CA TRP A 161 -3.50 -0.04 18.73
C TRP A 161 -2.81 -0.18 17.37
N PHE A 162 -3.48 0.26 16.29
CA PHE A 162 -2.96 0.17 14.93
C PHE A 162 -1.81 1.15 14.74
N GLN A 163 -1.97 2.40 15.17
CA GLN A 163 -0.89 3.40 15.12
C GLN A 163 0.36 2.94 15.89
N SER A 164 0.17 2.28 17.03
CA SER A 164 1.27 1.71 17.83
C SER A 164 1.95 0.55 17.13
N TRP A 165 1.18 -0.35 16.52
CA TRP A 165 1.70 -1.46 15.74
C TRP A 165 2.49 -0.98 14.50
N VAL A 166 1.95 -0.02 13.74
CA VAL A 166 2.67 0.64 12.63
C VAL A 166 3.99 1.23 13.11
N LYS A 167 3.96 1.99 14.21
CA LYS A 167 5.19 2.57 14.79
C LYS A 167 6.20 1.49 15.16
N GLN A 168 5.76 0.38 15.74
CA GLN A 168 6.62 -0.75 16.11
C GLN A 168 7.28 -1.38 14.87
N VAL A 169 6.50 -1.71 13.84
CA VAL A 169 6.99 -2.30 12.58
C VAL A 169 7.96 -1.38 11.86
N PHE A 170 7.57 -0.11 11.68
CA PHE A 170 8.42 0.87 10.99
C PHE A 170 9.70 1.17 11.78
N SER A 171 9.63 1.19 13.10
CA SER A 171 10.83 1.38 13.94
C SER A 171 11.80 0.22 13.82
N TRP A 172 11.30 -1.02 13.74
CA TRP A 172 12.13 -2.18 13.50
C TRP A 172 12.86 -2.09 12.15
N ALA A 173 12.12 -1.79 11.08
CA ALA A 173 12.69 -1.69 9.73
C ALA A 173 13.73 -0.56 9.64
N LYS A 174 13.44 0.62 10.22
CA LYS A 174 14.38 1.76 10.28
C LYS A 174 15.64 1.44 11.09
N LYS A 175 15.54 0.66 12.17
CA LYS A 175 16.71 0.24 12.96
C LYS A 175 17.61 -0.71 12.16
N ARG A 176 17.02 -1.63 11.38
CA ARG A 176 17.75 -2.55 10.50
C ARG A 176 18.44 -1.81 9.34
N ALA A 177 17.73 -0.91 8.68
CA ALA A 177 18.23 -0.11 7.56
C ALA A 177 18.73 1.29 7.98
N LYS A 178 19.51 1.36 9.07
CA LYS A 178 19.97 2.64 9.65
C LYS A 178 21.01 3.36 8.79
N LYS A 179 21.81 2.61 8.03
CA LYS A 179 22.86 3.18 7.17
C LYS A 179 22.25 3.58 5.83
N LYS A 180 22.98 4.43 5.09
CA LYS A 180 22.58 4.84 3.75
C LYS A 180 23.61 4.37 2.74
N HIS A 181 23.15 3.85 1.60
CA HIS A 181 23.96 3.67 0.40
C HIS A 181 23.64 4.81 -0.58
N VAL A 182 24.66 5.49 -1.10
CA VAL A 182 24.46 6.59 -2.05
C VAL A 182 24.50 6.05 -3.47
N LEU A 183 23.38 6.16 -4.18
CA LEU A 183 23.26 5.79 -5.58
C LEU A 183 22.83 7.02 -6.37
N ARG A 184 23.62 7.42 -7.37
CA ARG A 184 23.37 8.62 -8.21
C ARG A 184 23.11 9.89 -7.39
N GLY A 185 23.82 10.07 -6.28
CA GLY A 185 23.66 11.23 -5.38
C GLY A 185 22.51 11.14 -4.38
N PHE A 186 21.69 10.08 -4.43
CA PHE A 186 20.59 9.86 -3.49
C PHE A 186 20.95 8.80 -2.46
N GLY A 187 20.78 9.12 -1.17
CA GLY A 187 21.06 8.21 -0.08
C GLY A 187 19.85 7.33 0.26
N TYR A 188 19.92 6.05 -0.07
CA TYR A 188 18.86 5.08 0.20
C TYR A 188 19.14 4.32 1.50
N PRO A 189 18.14 4.16 2.40
CA PRO A 189 18.26 3.29 3.56
C PRO A 189 18.65 1.86 3.16
N ALA A 190 19.69 1.35 3.80
CA ALA A 190 20.27 0.04 3.51
C ALA A 190 20.70 -0.64 4.81
N THR A 191 20.56 -1.95 4.83
CA THR A 191 21.01 -2.78 5.94
C THR A 191 22.53 -3.01 5.87
N PRO A 192 23.19 -3.43 6.97
CA PRO A 192 24.59 -3.80 6.94
C PRO A 192 24.90 -4.93 5.95
N LEU A 193 23.97 -5.88 5.75
CA LEU A 193 24.14 -6.98 4.79
C LEU A 193 24.10 -6.48 3.35
N VAL A 194 23.18 -5.57 3.03
CA VAL A 194 23.14 -4.90 1.72
C VAL A 194 24.44 -4.17 1.44
N LEU A 195 24.94 -3.39 2.40
CA LEU A 195 26.19 -2.63 2.21
C LEU A 195 27.39 -3.55 1.97
N LYS A 196 27.49 -4.64 2.75
CA LYS A 196 28.52 -5.65 2.56
C LYS A 196 28.42 -6.31 1.17
N ALA A 197 27.20 -6.65 0.73
CA ALA A 197 26.98 -7.24 -0.58
C ALA A 197 27.38 -6.29 -1.72
N ILE A 198 27.10 -5.00 -1.60
CA ILE A 198 27.51 -3.97 -2.56
C ILE A 198 29.05 -3.88 -2.64
N GLU A 199 29.73 -3.87 -1.49
CA GLU A 199 31.19 -3.82 -1.40
C GLU A 199 31.87 -5.06 -2.01
N GLU A 200 31.32 -6.26 -1.75
CA GLU A 200 31.95 -7.53 -2.12
C GLU A 200 31.66 -8.00 -3.55
N LYS A 201 30.45 -7.75 -4.06
CA LYS A 201 29.93 -8.46 -5.25
C LYS A 201 29.81 -7.60 -6.51
N HIS A 202 30.29 -6.34 -6.49
CA HIS A 202 30.07 -5.37 -7.58
C HIS A 202 28.61 -5.37 -8.08
N ILE A 203 27.65 -5.47 -7.17
CA ILE A 203 26.24 -5.53 -7.56
C ILE A 203 25.87 -4.16 -8.11
N GLU A 204 25.61 -4.10 -9.41
CA GLU A 204 24.93 -2.97 -10.01
C GLU A 204 23.51 -2.94 -9.43
N ALA A 205 23.19 -1.89 -8.68
CA ALA A 205 21.85 -1.66 -8.20
C ALA A 205 20.92 -1.54 -9.42
N VAL A 206 20.10 -2.56 -9.66
CA VAL A 206 19.06 -2.52 -10.68
C VAL A 206 17.91 -1.73 -10.08
N LEU A 207 17.82 -0.44 -10.45
CA LEU A 207 16.64 0.40 -10.23
C LEU A 207 15.62 0.14 -11.33
#